data_AF-A0A832P8P1-F1
#
_entry.id   AF-A0A832P8P1-F1
#
_cell.length_a   1.000
_cell.length_b   1.000
_cell.length_c   1.000
_cell.angle_alpha   90.00
_cell.angle_beta   90.00
_cell.angle_gamma   90.00
#
_symmetry.space_group_name_H-M   'P 1'
#
loop_
_entity.id
_entity.type
_entity.pdbx_description
1 polymer ?
#
loop_
_entity_poly.entity_id
_entity_poly.type
_entity_poly.pdbx_seq_one_letter_code
_entity_poly.pdbx_strand_id
1 'polypeptide(L)'
;MTTMENFLAGEAMDIFTSREIAIIIWIVIILVIFLSKKQRRVYIFNAIKIALNIKIPLYIFLYLFYFSFGLYYLGWWDINNLKDIIIWFIFSGLPIGIYVATNKLERGYWKNLVLDNLKLMVLIEFFINLFTFSLVVELIIVPIITFTVILNSFSGLKHEYKVAEKFTRNVMSFFGIFILLYSLYRTIFETNSLVNISTLKSFLLPVVCSMISVPYMYIFKLVIEYENLFIRLKFGRKRSKELDRLIKLRLLLFCNVQIKKLLIASDMNNYNLMSISSKDEIDVAIRSYKNALSKKYDKSETVKAGTTYITLKTPQALVSTNTSSSEIPLKFSDSKKEELIGYMTEHYGAKEVKVTFISSSKPSSTGLLAVDYYIDSTPTKDLNNNIANIVILSESLAEESGILNPNISVCAMTIDGTPLGIGNYYSSTGKASISVSDCP
;
A
#
# COMPACT_ATOMS: atom_id res chain seq x y z
N MET A 1 -10.65 26.39 45.94
CA MET A 1 -10.84 25.55 44.74
C MET A 1 -10.70 26.41 43.49
N THR A 2 -11.43 27.53 43.39
CA THR A 2 -11.34 28.52 42.31
C THR A 2 -9.97 29.15 42.08
N THR A 3 -9.16 29.38 43.13
CA THR A 3 -7.81 29.96 42.99
C THR A 3 -6.78 28.98 42.47
N MET A 4 -6.90 27.68 42.80
CA MET A 4 -6.00 26.63 42.32
C MET A 4 -6.38 26.19 40.90
N GLU A 5 -7.68 26.20 40.56
CA GLU A 5 -8.15 26.02 39.19
C GLU A 5 -7.72 27.17 38.28
N ASN A 6 -7.79 28.42 38.74
CA ASN A 6 -7.30 29.57 37.97
C ASN A 6 -5.77 29.60 37.85
N PHE A 7 -5.05 29.09 38.86
CA PHE A 7 -3.59 28.97 38.83
C PHE A 7 -3.14 27.85 37.87
N LEU A 8 -3.76 26.66 37.93
CA LEU A 8 -3.49 25.57 36.99
C LEU A 8 -3.96 25.92 35.56
N ALA A 9 -5.06 26.67 35.42
CA ALA A 9 -5.49 27.18 34.11
C ALA A 9 -4.55 28.27 33.57
N GLY A 10 -3.96 29.09 34.45
CA GLY A 10 -2.98 30.12 34.09
C GLY A 10 -1.62 29.55 33.68
N GLU A 11 -1.07 28.60 34.45
CA GLU A 11 0.20 27.94 34.13
C GLU A 11 0.10 27.00 32.92
N ALA A 12 -1.05 26.34 32.72
CA ALA A 12 -1.29 25.58 31.49
C ALA A 12 -1.38 26.49 30.25
N MET A 13 -1.76 27.76 30.41
CA MET A 13 -1.89 28.72 29.32
C MET A 13 -0.54 29.17 28.75
N ASP A 14 0.56 29.05 29.50
CA ASP A 14 1.92 29.37 29.04
C ASP A 14 2.59 28.21 28.29
N ILE A 15 2.12 26.97 28.46
CA ILE A 15 2.69 25.76 27.82
C ILE A 15 1.90 25.34 26.57
N PHE A 16 0.59 25.58 26.56
CA PHE A 16 -0.31 25.21 25.47
C PHE A 16 -0.81 26.42 24.72
N THR A 17 -0.81 26.32 23.40
CA THR A 17 -1.35 27.34 22.51
C THR A 17 -2.87 27.36 22.59
N SER A 18 -3.48 28.49 22.19
CA SER A 18 -4.96 28.63 22.15
C SER A 18 -5.64 27.53 21.33
N ARG A 19 -4.98 27.04 20.27
CA ARG A 19 -5.46 25.94 19.43
C ARG A 19 -5.50 24.62 20.18
N GLU A 20 -4.44 24.29 20.90
CA GLU A 20 -4.36 23.04 21.65
C GLU A 20 -5.36 23.01 22.79
N ILE A 21 -5.54 24.14 23.48
CA ILE A 21 -6.58 24.29 24.49
C ILE A 21 -7.97 24.07 23.86
N ALA A 22 -8.26 24.66 22.70
CA ALA A 22 -9.52 24.44 21.99
C ALA A 22 -9.73 22.96 21.60
N ILE A 23 -8.69 22.28 21.10
CA ILE A 23 -8.72 20.85 20.77
C ILE A 23 -9.01 20.02 22.03
N ILE A 24 -8.33 20.30 23.14
CA ILE A 24 -8.54 19.60 24.42
C ILE A 24 -9.99 19.79 24.89
N ILE A 25 -10.51 21.02 24.85
CA ILE A 25 -11.90 21.31 25.22
C ILE A 25 -12.88 20.47 24.38
N TRP A 26 -12.70 20.43 23.06
CA TRP A 26 -13.56 19.64 22.18
C TRP A 26 -13.43 18.13 22.40
N ILE A 27 -12.23 17.61 22.65
CA ILE A 27 -12.01 16.20 23.01
C ILE A 27 -12.78 15.87 24.30
N VAL A 28 -12.72 16.73 25.32
CA VAL A 28 -13.45 16.53 26.58
C VAL A 28 -14.97 16.56 26.34
N ILE A 29 -15.48 17.52 25.57
CA ILE A 29 -16.92 17.60 25.22
C ILE A 29 -17.37 16.32 24.51
N ILE A 30 -16.64 15.88 23.49
CA ILE A 30 -16.95 14.66 22.73
C ILE A 30 -16.91 13.44 23.65
N LEU A 31 -15.90 13.34 24.53
CA LEU A 31 -15.77 12.25 25.49
C LEU A 31 -16.95 12.21 26.46
N VAL A 32 -17.37 13.36 27.01
CA VAL A 32 -18.54 13.47 27.91
C VAL A 32 -19.82 13.07 27.18
N ILE A 33 -20.03 13.57 25.96
CA ILE A 33 -21.17 13.18 25.12
C ILE A 33 -21.14 11.67 24.91
N PHE A 34 -20.01 11.11 24.49
CA PHE A 34 -19.87 9.68 24.21
C PHE A 34 -20.13 8.82 25.45
N LEU A 35 -19.60 9.21 26.60
CA LEU A 35 -19.84 8.58 27.90
C LEU A 35 -21.27 8.80 28.43
N SER A 36 -22.07 9.71 27.89
CA SER A 36 -23.43 9.95 28.41
C SER A 36 -24.38 8.76 28.19
N LYS A 37 -24.12 7.89 27.21
CA LYS A 37 -24.98 6.72 26.92
C LYS A 37 -24.39 5.42 27.48
N LYS A 38 -25.18 4.68 28.27
CA LYS A 38 -24.78 3.39 28.88
C LYS A 38 -24.26 2.37 27.85
N GLN A 39 -24.91 2.27 26.68
CA GLN A 39 -24.49 1.40 25.57
C GLN A 39 -23.05 1.70 25.11
N ARG A 40 -22.65 2.98 25.07
CA ARG A 40 -21.33 3.42 24.59
C ARG A 40 -20.21 3.19 25.60
N ARG A 41 -20.52 3.32 26.90
CA ARG A 41 -19.56 3.06 27.98
C ARG A 41 -18.98 1.64 27.90
N VAL A 42 -19.81 0.65 27.58
CA VAL A 42 -19.38 -0.76 27.46
C VAL A 42 -18.29 -0.93 26.42
N TYR A 43 -18.40 -0.27 25.25
CA TYR A 43 -17.36 -0.31 24.22
C TYR A 43 -16.04 0.31 24.69
N ILE A 44 -16.10 1.44 25.42
CA ILE A 44 -14.90 2.08 25.99
C ILE A 44 -14.24 1.18 27.02
N PHE A 45 -15.00 0.64 27.97
CA PHE A 45 -14.45 -0.24 29.00
C PHE A 45 -13.81 -1.50 28.40
N ASN A 46 -14.44 -2.08 27.36
CA ASN A 46 -13.86 -3.20 26.64
C ASN A 46 -12.57 -2.80 25.91
N ALA A 47 -12.54 -1.65 25.25
CA ALA A 47 -11.34 -1.14 24.58
C ALA A 47 -10.19 -0.89 25.58
N ILE A 48 -10.48 -0.28 26.74
CA ILE A 48 -9.50 -0.06 27.81
C ILE A 48 -8.99 -1.40 28.36
N LYS A 49 -9.88 -2.36 28.58
CA LYS A 49 -9.50 -3.70 29.06
C LYS A 49 -8.58 -4.43 28.06
N ILE A 50 -8.85 -4.28 26.76
CA ILE A 50 -7.98 -4.84 25.71
C ILE A 50 -6.63 -4.10 25.71
N ALA A 51 -6.63 -2.77 25.76
CA ALA A 51 -5.42 -1.95 25.77
C ALA A 51 -4.52 -2.21 26.98
N LEU A 52 -5.10 -2.60 28.13
CA LEU A 52 -4.38 -2.94 29.36
C LEU A 52 -3.95 -4.42 29.42
N ASN A 53 -4.14 -5.20 28.36
CA ASN A 53 -3.55 -6.53 28.30
C ASN A 53 -2.02 -6.41 28.28
N ILE A 54 -1.32 -7.04 29.24
CA ILE A 54 0.12 -6.88 29.51
C ILE A 54 1.03 -6.82 28.26
N LYS A 55 0.67 -7.51 27.17
CA LYS A 55 1.42 -7.47 25.91
C LYS A 55 1.44 -6.07 25.26
N ILE A 56 0.35 -5.31 25.33
CA ILE A 56 0.21 -3.99 24.68
C ILE A 56 1.00 -2.91 25.44
N PRO A 57 0.84 -2.73 26.78
CA PRO A 57 1.66 -1.79 27.53
C PRO A 57 3.14 -2.15 27.50
N LEU A 58 3.49 -3.44 27.53
CA LEU A 58 4.88 -3.87 27.40
C LEU A 58 5.47 -3.47 26.04
N TYR A 59 4.71 -3.65 24.95
CA TYR A 59 5.11 -3.19 23.63
C TYR A 59 5.31 -1.67 23.58
N ILE A 60 4.32 -0.90 24.07
CA ILE A 60 4.38 0.56 24.12
C ILE A 60 5.58 1.04 24.93
N PHE A 61 5.83 0.42 26.09
CA PHE A 61 6.96 0.75 26.95
C PHE A 61 8.30 0.48 26.26
N LEU A 62 8.47 -0.69 25.64
CA LEU A 62 9.69 -1.02 24.89
C LEU A 62 9.89 -0.09 23.70
N TYR A 63 8.81 0.31 23.04
CA TYR A 63 8.87 1.23 21.91
C TYR A 63 9.32 2.62 22.36
N LEU A 64 8.70 3.17 23.41
CA LEU A 64 9.09 4.45 24.00
C LEU A 64 10.53 4.43 24.53
N PHE A 65 10.94 3.35 25.20
CA PHE A 65 12.32 3.20 25.69
C PHE A 65 13.34 3.21 24.55
N TYR A 66 13.11 2.40 23.51
CA TYR A 66 13.96 2.39 22.30
C TYR A 66 14.02 3.77 21.65
N PHE A 67 12.87 4.44 21.56
CA PHE A 67 12.73 5.72 20.89
C PHE A 67 13.46 6.84 21.63
N SER A 68 13.27 6.94 22.96
CA SER A 68 13.99 7.91 23.80
C SER A 68 15.50 7.68 23.75
N PHE A 69 15.94 6.42 23.75
CA PHE A 69 17.37 6.10 23.60
C PHE A 69 17.91 6.52 22.23
N GLY A 70 17.16 6.29 21.15
CA GLY A 70 17.52 6.71 19.80
C GLY A 70 17.64 8.24 19.67
N LEU A 71 16.68 8.99 20.22
CA LEU A 71 16.72 10.45 20.24
C LEU A 71 17.87 11.01 21.08
N TYR A 72 18.17 10.38 22.23
CA TYR A 72 19.30 10.74 23.07
C TYR A 72 20.63 10.56 22.32
N TYR A 73 20.84 9.41 21.68
CA TYR A 73 22.07 9.13 20.93
C TYR A 73 22.29 10.09 19.75
N LEU A 74 21.21 10.52 19.09
CA LEU A 74 21.29 11.47 17.98
C LEU A 74 21.47 12.94 18.45
N GLY A 75 21.30 13.24 19.74
CA GLY A 75 21.32 14.62 20.27
C GLY A 75 20.05 15.42 19.99
N TRP A 76 18.92 14.73 19.78
CA TRP A 76 17.60 15.30 19.49
C TRP A 76 16.65 15.24 20.69
N TRP A 77 17.07 14.59 21.78
CA TRP A 77 16.33 14.60 23.03
C TRP A 77 16.42 15.97 23.71
N ASP A 78 15.29 16.67 23.77
CA ASP A 78 15.11 17.93 24.48
C ASP A 78 13.73 17.92 25.15
N ILE A 79 13.64 18.40 26.40
CA ILE A 79 12.38 18.53 27.12
C ILE A 79 11.40 19.47 26.40
N ASN A 80 11.94 20.46 25.68
CA ASN A 80 11.15 21.40 24.88
C ASN A 80 10.37 20.68 23.76
N ASN A 81 10.91 19.57 23.25
CA ASN A 81 10.31 18.78 22.18
C ASN A 81 9.45 17.61 22.71
N LEU A 82 9.32 17.45 24.04
CA LEU A 82 8.60 16.32 24.63
C LEU A 82 7.14 16.28 24.15
N LYS A 83 6.51 17.45 24.03
CA LYS A 83 5.14 17.61 23.56
C LYS A 83 4.98 17.12 22.12
N ASP A 84 5.89 17.51 21.25
CA ASP A 84 5.90 17.11 19.84
C ASP A 84 6.16 15.59 19.71
N ILE A 85 7.03 15.02 20.55
CA ILE A 85 7.27 13.57 20.62
C ILE A 85 5.99 12.82 21.02
N ILE A 86 5.25 13.31 22.02
CA ILE A 86 3.99 12.69 22.46
C ILE A 86 2.95 12.74 21.35
N ILE A 87 2.79 13.90 20.70
CA ILE A 87 1.86 14.07 19.58
C ILE A 87 2.24 13.11 18.45
N TRP A 88 3.52 13.07 18.07
CA TRP A 88 4.04 12.15 17.06
C TRP A 88 3.75 10.69 17.41
N PHE A 89 3.98 10.30 18.66
CA PHE A 89 3.76 8.93 19.11
C PHE A 89 2.28 8.53 19.00
N ILE A 90 1.36 9.41 19.39
CA ILE A 90 -0.08 9.15 19.35
C ILE A 90 -0.60 9.07 17.90
N PHE A 91 -0.22 10.04 17.06
CA PHE A 91 -0.79 10.20 15.71
C PHE A 91 -0.05 9.43 14.61
N SER A 92 1.20 9.04 14.84
CA SER A 92 2.02 8.30 13.88
C SER A 92 2.55 7.00 14.48
N GLY A 93 3.20 7.05 15.64
CA GLY A 93 3.84 5.88 16.26
C GLY A 93 2.90 4.71 16.55
N LEU A 94 1.75 4.98 17.17
CA LEU A 94 0.73 3.97 17.47
C LEU A 94 0.06 3.42 16.20
N PRO A 95 -0.45 4.25 15.26
CA PRO A 95 -0.98 3.77 13.99
C PRO A 95 0.01 2.91 13.20
N ILE A 96 1.29 3.30 13.14
CA ILE A 96 2.34 2.49 12.52
C ILE A 96 2.42 1.10 13.19
N GLY A 97 2.45 1.04 14.52
CA GLY A 97 2.49 -0.22 15.25
C GLY A 97 1.28 -1.12 14.96
N ILE A 98 0.08 -0.55 14.93
CA ILE A 98 -1.17 -1.27 14.60
C ILE A 98 -1.13 -1.78 13.16
N TYR A 99 -0.72 -0.93 12.22
CA TYR A 99 -0.59 -1.29 10.81
C TYR A 99 0.41 -2.44 10.62
N VAL A 100 1.55 -2.39 11.31
CA VAL A 100 2.55 -3.47 11.35
C VAL A 100 2.01 -4.76 11.92
N ALA A 101 1.25 -4.66 13.01
CA ALA A 101 0.69 -5.84 13.66
C ALA A 101 -0.38 -6.55 12.81
N THR A 102 -1.17 -5.80 12.05
CA THR A 102 -2.37 -6.32 11.37
C THR A 102 -2.16 -6.65 9.90
N ASN A 103 -1.33 -5.90 9.19
CA ASN A 103 -1.20 -6.04 7.74
C ASN A 103 -0.11 -7.01 7.30
N LYS A 104 -0.29 -7.57 6.10
CA LYS A 104 0.73 -8.38 5.43
C LYS A 104 1.78 -7.49 4.78
N LEU A 105 3.01 -7.99 4.68
CA LEU A 105 4.12 -7.27 4.09
C LEU A 105 4.05 -7.32 2.57
N GLU A 106 3.63 -6.22 1.95
CA GLU A 106 3.60 -6.04 0.49
C GLU A 106 4.89 -5.43 -0.07
N ARG A 107 5.00 -5.31 -1.41
CA ARG A 107 6.12 -4.59 -2.03
C ARG A 107 6.05 -3.11 -1.66
N GLY A 108 7.19 -2.53 -1.27
CA GLY A 108 7.24 -1.12 -0.86
C GLY A 108 6.68 -0.85 0.53
N TYR A 109 6.30 -1.88 1.30
CA TYR A 109 5.64 -1.78 2.60
C TYR A 109 6.27 -0.75 3.53
N TRP A 110 7.59 -0.85 3.80
CA TRP A 110 8.28 0.05 4.73
C TRP A 110 8.35 1.49 4.23
N LYS A 111 8.50 1.68 2.91
CA LYS A 111 8.56 3.02 2.31
C LYS A 111 7.19 3.71 2.40
N ASN A 112 6.13 2.99 2.01
CA ASN A 112 4.78 3.54 2.04
C ASN A 112 4.33 3.81 3.48
N LEU A 113 4.62 2.88 4.39
CA LEU A 113 4.36 3.04 5.82
C LEU A 113 4.99 4.33 6.38
N VAL A 114 6.25 4.61 6.06
CA VAL A 114 6.91 5.83 6.54
C VAL A 114 6.35 7.06 5.84
N LEU A 115 6.24 7.05 4.51
CA LEU A 115 5.82 8.22 3.76
C LEU A 115 4.38 8.63 4.04
N ASP A 116 3.45 7.68 4.20
CA ASP A 116 2.04 7.99 4.39
C ASP A 116 1.77 8.50 5.81
N ASN A 117 2.46 7.94 6.82
CA ASN A 117 2.38 8.45 8.19
C ASN A 117 3.13 9.80 8.34
N LEU A 118 4.24 10.00 7.61
CA LEU A 118 4.95 11.29 7.60
C LEU A 118 4.12 12.41 7.00
N LYS A 119 3.44 12.19 5.86
CA LYS A 119 2.58 13.22 5.24
C LYS A 119 1.54 13.73 6.23
N LEU A 120 0.86 12.81 6.91
CA LEU A 120 -0.16 13.15 7.90
C LEU A 120 0.46 13.91 9.08
N MET A 121 1.59 13.42 9.59
CA MET A 121 2.25 14.04 10.74
C MET A 121 2.80 15.44 10.43
N VAL A 122 3.43 15.64 9.27
CA VAL A 122 3.92 16.96 8.85
C VAL A 122 2.78 17.96 8.74
N LEU A 123 1.60 17.53 8.25
CA LEU A 123 0.42 18.39 8.21
C LEU A 123 -0.10 18.71 9.62
N ILE A 124 -0.16 17.73 10.52
CA ILE A 124 -0.56 17.95 11.92
C ILE A 124 0.41 18.90 12.61
N GLU A 125 1.70 18.67 12.49
CA GLU A 125 2.72 19.47 13.17
C GLU A 125 2.78 20.89 12.62
N PHE A 126 2.68 21.04 11.31
CA PHE A 126 2.51 22.34 10.68
C PHE A 126 1.25 23.05 11.18
N PHE A 127 0.13 22.34 11.29
CA PHE A 127 -1.12 22.90 11.79
C PHE A 127 -1.07 23.26 13.28
N ILE A 128 -0.39 22.49 14.11
CA ILE A 128 -0.26 22.77 15.55
C ILE A 128 0.69 23.95 15.77
N ASN A 129 1.84 23.97 15.10
CA ASN A 129 2.88 24.97 15.26
C ASN A 129 2.66 26.27 14.47
N LEU A 130 1.59 26.35 13.67
CA LEU A 130 1.19 27.60 13.02
C LEU A 130 0.75 28.63 14.07
N PHE A 131 0.85 29.92 13.73
CA PHE A 131 0.28 31.01 14.52
C PHE A 131 -1.15 30.69 14.97
N THR A 132 -1.42 30.83 16.28
CA THR A 132 -2.75 30.57 16.85
C THR A 132 -3.59 31.82 16.90
N PHE A 133 -4.90 31.67 16.67
CA PHE A 133 -5.87 32.73 16.90
C PHE A 133 -6.20 32.83 18.40
N SER A 134 -7.03 33.80 18.77
CA SER A 134 -7.59 33.84 20.13
C SER A 134 -8.39 32.58 20.41
N LEU A 135 -8.42 32.18 21.68
CA LEU A 135 -9.10 30.94 22.11
C LEU A 135 -10.55 30.83 21.62
N VAL A 136 -11.30 31.94 21.63
CA VAL A 136 -12.70 31.98 21.14
C VAL A 136 -12.80 31.63 19.66
N VAL A 137 -11.88 32.16 18.85
CA VAL A 137 -11.84 31.90 17.41
C VAL A 137 -11.44 30.44 17.15
N GLU A 138 -10.43 29.94 17.85
CA GLU A 138 -10.00 28.52 17.74
C GLU A 138 -11.12 27.55 18.13
N LEU A 139 -11.92 27.88 19.15
CA LEU A 139 -13.06 27.06 19.58
C LEU A 139 -14.14 26.92 18.49
N ILE A 140 -14.27 27.89 17.59
CA ILE A 140 -15.20 27.85 16.44
C ILE A 140 -14.54 27.17 15.23
N ILE A 141 -13.28 27.47 14.95
CA ILE A 141 -12.58 26.96 13.75
C ILE A 141 -12.31 25.45 13.85
N VAL A 142 -11.82 24.97 14.99
CA VAL A 142 -11.48 23.55 15.22
C VAL A 142 -12.63 22.59 14.82
N PRO A 143 -13.88 22.77 15.31
CA PRO A 143 -14.98 21.88 14.95
C PRO A 143 -15.40 22.04 13.48
N ILE A 144 -15.32 23.24 12.89
CA ILE A 144 -15.63 23.45 11.47
C ILE A 144 -14.64 22.67 10.57
N ILE A 145 -13.35 22.77 10.86
CA ILE A 145 -12.31 22.02 10.13
C ILE A 145 -12.53 20.52 10.34
N THR A 146 -12.71 20.09 11.59
CA THR A 146 -12.90 18.67 11.93
C THR A 146 -14.14 18.09 11.22
N PHE A 147 -15.26 18.80 11.24
CA PHE A 147 -16.48 18.40 10.54
C PHE A 147 -16.24 18.30 9.02
N THR A 148 -15.53 19.25 8.43
CA THR A 148 -15.17 19.22 7.01
C THR A 148 -14.30 18.01 6.66
N VAL A 149 -13.31 17.67 7.51
CA VAL A 149 -12.47 16.47 7.35
C VAL A 149 -13.30 15.20 7.38
N ILE A 150 -14.17 15.06 8.38
CA ILE A 150 -15.03 13.89 8.54
C ILE A 150 -15.97 13.75 7.34
N LEU A 151 -16.61 14.85 6.92
CA LEU A 151 -17.51 14.86 5.78
C LEU A 151 -16.80 14.48 4.49
N ASN A 152 -15.61 15.04 4.25
CA ASN A 152 -14.77 14.68 3.09
C ASN A 152 -14.45 13.19 3.09
N SER A 153 -13.98 12.67 4.23
CA SER A 153 -13.59 11.27 4.39
C SER A 153 -14.78 10.33 4.18
N PHE A 154 -15.94 10.67 4.73
CA PHE A 154 -17.16 9.89 4.55
C PHE A 154 -17.67 9.92 3.11
N SER A 155 -17.65 11.08 2.47
CA SER A 155 -18.09 11.24 1.07
C SER A 155 -17.20 10.49 0.07
N GLY A 156 -15.91 10.30 0.38
CA GLY A 156 -14.99 9.52 -0.45
C GLY A 156 -15.22 8.00 -0.40
N LEU A 157 -16.01 7.49 0.56
CA LEU A 157 -16.26 6.05 0.70
C LEU A 157 -17.23 5.49 -0.34
N LYS A 158 -18.07 6.33 -0.94
CA LYS A 158 -19.08 5.89 -1.92
C LYS A 158 -19.14 6.82 -3.12
N HIS A 159 -19.29 6.25 -4.31
CA HIS A 159 -19.38 7.03 -5.54
C HIS A 159 -20.59 7.98 -5.60
N GLU A 160 -21.66 7.70 -4.85
CA GLU A 160 -22.85 8.54 -4.77
C GLU A 160 -22.59 9.94 -4.17
N TYR A 161 -21.50 10.13 -3.42
CA TYR A 161 -21.18 11.40 -2.75
C TYR A 161 -20.01 12.17 -3.37
N LYS A 162 -19.59 11.83 -4.59
CA LYS A 162 -18.47 12.47 -5.31
C LYS A 162 -18.56 14.01 -5.38
N VAL A 163 -19.78 14.56 -5.47
CA VAL A 163 -19.98 16.03 -5.50
C VAL A 163 -19.65 16.66 -4.15
N ALA A 164 -20.10 16.04 -3.05
CA ALA A 164 -19.78 16.47 -1.69
C ALA A 164 -18.27 16.35 -1.43
N GLU A 165 -17.64 15.24 -1.85
CA GLU A 165 -16.19 15.03 -1.73
C GLU A 165 -15.40 16.13 -2.46
N LYS A 166 -15.80 16.46 -3.70
CA LYS A 166 -15.13 17.52 -4.46
C LYS A 166 -15.30 18.89 -3.77
N PHE A 167 -16.49 19.19 -3.25
CA PHE A 167 -16.73 20.44 -2.53
C PHE A 167 -15.90 20.53 -1.26
N THR A 168 -15.95 19.51 -0.40
CA THR A 168 -15.19 19.49 0.86
C THR A 168 -13.69 19.51 0.62
N ARG A 169 -13.19 18.82 -0.40
CA ARG A 169 -11.78 18.88 -0.81
C ARG A 169 -11.36 20.30 -1.23
N ASN A 170 -12.21 21.01 -1.96
CA ASN A 170 -11.94 22.40 -2.34
C ASN A 170 -11.94 23.32 -1.13
N VAL A 171 -12.89 23.15 -0.21
CA VAL A 171 -12.95 23.91 1.06
C VAL A 171 -11.70 23.66 1.91
N MET A 172 -11.26 22.40 2.04
CA MET A 172 -10.01 22.06 2.74
C MET A 172 -8.78 22.69 2.08
N SER A 173 -8.73 22.70 0.74
CA SER A 173 -7.64 23.33 0.01
C SER A 173 -7.61 24.83 0.25
N PHE A 174 -8.78 25.49 0.29
CA PHE A 174 -8.89 26.91 0.61
C PHE A 174 -8.41 27.20 2.05
N PHE A 175 -8.86 26.43 3.05
CA PHE A 175 -8.37 26.58 4.42
C PHE A 175 -6.85 26.39 4.51
N GLY A 176 -6.31 25.38 3.84
CA GLY A 176 -4.87 25.14 3.79
C GLY A 176 -4.09 26.33 3.20
N ILE A 177 -4.56 26.88 2.07
CA ILE A 177 -3.94 28.05 1.44
C ILE A 177 -4.07 29.30 2.33
N PHE A 178 -5.25 29.53 2.91
CA PHE A 178 -5.48 30.67 3.81
C PHE A 178 -4.54 30.65 5.01
N ILE A 179 -4.41 29.48 5.66
CA ILE A 179 -3.50 29.22 6.77
C ILE A 179 -2.03 29.48 6.35
N LEU A 180 -1.61 28.97 5.19
CA LEU A 180 -0.27 29.18 4.66
C LEU A 180 0.03 30.66 4.40
N LEU A 181 -0.88 31.38 3.74
CA LEU A 181 -0.72 32.81 3.44
C LEU A 181 -0.70 33.68 4.70
N TYR A 182 -1.57 33.38 5.67
CA TYR A 182 -1.59 34.07 6.96
C TYR A 182 -0.29 33.85 7.74
N SER A 183 0.24 32.62 7.71
CA SER A 183 1.53 32.33 8.33
C SER A 183 2.66 33.08 7.64
N LEU A 184 2.71 33.10 6.31
CA LEU A 184 3.71 33.87 5.57
C LEU A 184 3.62 35.37 5.89
N TYR A 185 2.40 35.92 5.95
CA TYR A 185 2.17 37.31 6.36
C TYR A 185 2.78 37.58 7.74
N ARG A 186 2.41 36.80 8.77
CA ARG A 186 2.96 36.98 10.13
C ARG A 186 4.49 36.81 10.17
N THR A 187 5.04 35.83 9.46
CA THR A 187 6.49 35.60 9.36
C THR A 187 7.24 36.78 8.75
N ILE A 188 6.68 37.43 7.71
CA ILE A 188 7.32 38.56 7.02
C ILE A 188 7.21 39.85 7.85
N PHE A 189 6.10 40.04 8.58
CA PHE A 189 5.84 41.28 9.33
C PHE A 189 6.27 41.21 10.81
N GLU A 190 6.66 40.04 11.32
CA GLU A 190 7.07 39.80 12.72
C GLU A 190 8.49 39.18 12.74
N THR A 191 9.47 39.94 12.23
CA THR A 191 10.85 39.51 11.91
C THR A 191 11.83 39.49 13.08
N ASN A 192 11.50 38.89 14.23
CA ASN A 192 12.42 38.89 15.38
C ASN A 192 12.80 37.52 15.97
N SER A 193 12.39 36.37 15.42
CA SER A 193 12.70 35.08 16.06
C SER A 193 12.91 33.84 15.16
N LEU A 194 12.87 33.98 13.84
CA LEU A 194 12.51 32.84 12.96
C LEU A 194 13.63 31.94 12.46
N VAL A 195 14.88 32.08 12.92
CA VAL A 195 15.95 31.10 12.60
C VAL A 195 16.70 30.73 13.86
N ASN A 196 16.02 30.04 14.78
CA ASN A 196 16.65 29.35 15.89
C ASN A 196 16.79 27.85 15.56
N ILE A 197 17.89 27.23 16.00
CA ILE A 197 18.15 25.79 15.79
C ILE A 197 17.05 24.92 16.42
N SER A 198 16.39 25.42 17.47
CA SER A 198 15.24 24.77 18.12
C SER A 198 14.04 24.63 17.17
N THR A 199 13.67 25.70 16.46
CA THR A 199 12.56 25.68 15.49
C THR A 199 12.81 24.71 14.35
N LEU A 200 14.06 24.63 13.87
CA LEU A 200 14.45 23.67 12.84
C LEU A 200 14.39 22.22 13.36
N LYS A 201 14.81 21.98 14.61
CA LYS A 201 14.71 20.67 15.25
C LYS A 201 13.25 20.23 15.41
N SER A 202 12.36 21.10 15.88
CA SER A 202 10.92 20.80 15.96
C SER A 202 10.38 20.45 14.57
N PHE A 203 10.60 21.28 13.55
CA PHE A 203 10.09 21.02 12.20
C PHE A 203 10.57 19.68 11.60
N LEU A 204 11.81 19.28 11.84
CA LEU A 204 12.36 18.02 11.33
C LEU A 204 12.07 16.81 12.24
N LEU A 205 11.50 17.05 13.43
CA LEU A 205 11.28 16.03 14.43
C LEU A 205 10.44 14.87 13.90
N PRO A 206 9.30 15.07 13.19
CA PRO A 206 8.53 13.97 12.59
C PRO A 206 9.34 13.04 11.71
N VAL A 207 10.24 13.62 10.91
CA VAL A 207 11.06 12.91 9.94
C VAL A 207 12.05 12.02 10.67
N VAL A 208 12.76 12.59 11.64
CA VAL A 208 13.73 11.85 12.47
C VAL A 208 13.02 10.75 13.28
N CYS A 209 11.91 11.08 13.93
CA CYS A 209 11.08 10.15 14.68
C CYS A 209 10.63 8.97 13.81
N SER A 210 10.17 9.25 12.59
CA SER A 210 9.74 8.19 11.66
C SER A 210 10.90 7.33 11.18
N MET A 211 12.06 7.91 10.92
CA MET A 211 13.26 7.15 10.56
C MET A 211 13.72 6.22 11.70
N ILE A 212 13.74 6.71 12.95
CA ILE A 212 14.09 5.92 14.13
C ILE A 212 13.08 4.79 14.35
N SER A 213 11.80 5.01 14.02
CA SER A 213 10.77 3.97 14.21
C SER A 213 10.95 2.73 13.34
N VAL A 214 11.55 2.86 12.15
CA VAL A 214 11.59 1.78 11.14
C VAL A 214 12.33 0.53 11.65
N PRO A 215 13.56 0.62 12.19
CA PRO A 215 14.26 -0.55 12.72
C PRO A 215 13.46 -1.27 13.82
N TYR A 216 12.84 -0.51 14.73
CA TYR A 216 12.01 -1.08 15.78
C TYR A 216 10.80 -1.83 15.20
N MET A 217 10.09 -1.20 14.27
CA MET A 217 8.92 -1.81 13.63
C MET A 217 9.28 -3.05 12.81
N TYR A 218 10.47 -3.09 12.21
CA TYR A 218 10.99 -4.27 11.54
C TYR A 218 11.19 -5.44 12.51
N ILE A 219 11.83 -5.20 13.66
CA ILE A 219 12.01 -6.20 14.72
C ILE A 219 10.66 -6.63 15.28
N PHE A 220 9.75 -5.69 15.53
CA PHE A 220 8.42 -5.98 16.02
C PHE A 220 7.65 -6.90 15.08
N LYS A 221 7.68 -6.62 13.77
CA LYS A 221 7.04 -7.49 12.77
C LYS A 221 7.66 -8.89 12.76
N LEU A 222 8.98 -9.01 12.89
CA LEU A 222 9.64 -10.31 13.02
C LEU A 222 9.10 -11.09 14.22
N VAL A 223 9.00 -10.44 15.39
CA VAL A 223 8.48 -11.07 16.61
C VAL A 223 7.05 -11.58 16.42
N ILE A 224 6.17 -10.77 15.81
CA ILE A 224 4.78 -11.15 15.53
C ILE A 224 4.72 -12.38 14.61
N GLU A 225 5.48 -12.37 13.52
CA GLU A 225 5.45 -13.49 12.57
C GLU A 225 6.05 -14.78 13.18
N TYR A 226 7.07 -14.68 14.04
CA TYR A 226 7.56 -15.83 14.81
C TYR A 226 6.52 -16.32 15.83
N GLU A 227 5.85 -15.43 16.54
CA GLU A 227 4.77 -15.80 17.47
C GLU A 227 3.64 -16.52 16.74
N ASN A 228 3.22 -16.02 15.57
CA ASN A 228 2.23 -16.66 14.72
C ASN A 228 2.66 -18.07 14.30
N LEU A 229 3.92 -18.27 13.87
CA LEU A 229 4.46 -19.58 13.54
C LEU A 229 4.49 -20.53 14.75
N PHE A 230 4.89 -20.03 15.92
CA PHE A 230 4.98 -20.84 17.14
C PHE A 230 3.61 -21.20 17.71
N ILE A 231 2.62 -20.31 17.61
CA ILE A 231 1.24 -20.62 17.96
C ILE A 231 0.71 -21.73 17.05
N ARG A 232 0.96 -21.66 15.74
CA ARG A 232 0.56 -22.73 14.80
C ARG A 232 1.21 -24.08 15.13
N LEU A 233 2.48 -24.09 15.54
CA LEU A 233 3.16 -25.31 16.00
C LEU A 233 2.49 -25.96 17.22
N LYS A 234 1.93 -25.16 18.14
CA LYS A 234 1.22 -25.67 19.33
C LYS A 234 -0.11 -26.35 19.00
N PHE A 235 -0.75 -25.99 17.89
CA PHE A 235 -1.99 -26.61 17.43
C PHE A 235 -1.75 -27.97 16.72
N GLY A 236 -0.50 -28.35 16.46
CA GLY A 236 -0.14 -29.64 15.87
C GLY A 236 -0.14 -30.80 16.87
N ARG A 237 0.52 -31.92 16.51
CA ARG A 237 0.65 -33.08 17.41
C ARG A 237 1.34 -32.71 18.72
N LYS A 238 0.91 -33.33 19.83
CA LYS A 238 1.61 -33.23 21.12
C LYS A 238 3.02 -33.82 20.98
N ARG A 239 4.02 -33.06 21.41
CA ARG A 239 5.46 -33.40 21.32
C ARG A 239 6.13 -33.22 22.69
N SER A 240 7.30 -33.80 22.87
CA SER A 240 8.15 -33.50 24.05
C SER A 240 8.60 -32.03 24.03
N LYS A 241 8.81 -31.44 25.22
CA LYS A 241 9.25 -30.04 25.35
C LYS A 241 10.60 -29.79 24.65
N GLU A 242 11.47 -30.79 24.61
CA GLU A 242 12.80 -30.71 23.97
C GLU A 242 12.70 -30.64 22.45
N LEU A 243 11.84 -31.47 21.85
CA LEU A 243 11.64 -31.47 20.40
C LEU A 243 10.99 -30.15 19.94
N ASP A 244 10.02 -29.62 20.69
CA ASP A 244 9.39 -28.33 20.39
C ASP A 244 10.41 -27.16 20.45
N ARG A 245 11.32 -27.16 21.45
CA ARG A 245 12.41 -26.18 21.51
C ARG A 245 13.39 -26.30 20.35
N LEU A 246 13.76 -27.52 19.96
CA LEU A 246 14.67 -27.77 18.84
C LEU A 246 14.06 -27.28 17.52
N ILE A 247 12.77 -27.54 17.28
CA ILE A 247 12.04 -27.04 16.11
C ILE A 247 12.07 -25.51 16.07
N LYS A 248 11.75 -24.84 17.18
CA LYS A 248 11.75 -23.37 17.27
C LYS A 248 13.15 -22.79 17.01
N LEU A 249 14.18 -23.38 17.61
CA LEU A 249 15.56 -22.93 17.43
C LEU A 249 16.02 -23.07 15.97
N ARG A 250 15.72 -24.21 15.33
CA ARG A 250 16.06 -24.43 13.92
C ARG A 250 15.31 -23.47 12.99
N LEU A 251 14.04 -23.20 13.26
CA LEU A 251 13.27 -22.20 12.51
C LEU A 251 13.83 -20.78 12.70
N LEU A 252 14.22 -20.41 13.92
CA LEU A 252 14.88 -19.13 14.21
C LEU A 252 16.22 -19.00 13.48
N LEU A 253 17.05 -20.04 13.50
CA LEU A 253 18.34 -20.04 12.79
C LEU A 253 18.17 -19.97 11.27
N PHE A 254 17.17 -20.67 10.73
CA PHE A 254 16.90 -20.69 9.29
C PHE A 254 16.35 -19.34 8.78
N CYS A 255 15.31 -18.82 9.44
CA CYS A 255 14.64 -17.58 9.06
C CYS A 255 15.46 -16.34 9.48
N ASN A 256 16.20 -16.42 10.59
CA ASN A 256 17.04 -15.36 11.14
C ASN A 256 16.27 -14.01 11.25
N VAL A 257 16.96 -12.88 11.02
CA VAL A 257 16.39 -11.53 10.95
C VAL A 257 15.78 -11.24 9.57
N GLN A 258 15.64 -12.24 8.67
CA GLN A 258 15.18 -12.03 7.30
C GLN A 258 13.66 -12.27 7.18
N ILE A 259 12.91 -11.17 7.20
CA ILE A 259 11.44 -11.19 7.20
C ILE A 259 10.86 -11.91 5.97
N LYS A 260 11.55 -11.85 4.83
CA LYS A 260 11.15 -12.53 3.59
C LYS A 260 11.11 -14.06 3.75
N LYS A 261 12.09 -14.63 4.45
CA LYS A 261 12.13 -16.08 4.72
C LYS A 261 10.99 -16.49 5.65
N LEU A 262 10.74 -15.65 6.65
CA LEU A 262 9.70 -15.85 7.64
C LEU A 262 8.29 -15.81 7.01
N LEU A 263 8.05 -14.88 6.09
CA LEU A 263 6.80 -14.82 5.32
C LEU A 263 6.59 -16.07 4.48
N ILE A 264 7.63 -16.58 3.81
CA ILE A 264 7.52 -17.81 3.00
C ILE A 264 7.20 -19.01 3.90
N ALA A 265 7.84 -19.09 5.07
CA ALA A 265 7.51 -20.10 6.07
C ALA A 265 6.08 -19.95 6.63
N SER A 266 5.56 -18.72 6.73
CA SER A 266 4.21 -18.41 7.17
C SER A 266 3.15 -18.69 6.10
N ASP A 267 3.47 -18.48 4.82
CA ASP A 267 2.57 -18.63 3.66
C ASP A 267 2.50 -20.07 3.13
N MET A 268 3.52 -20.90 3.35
CA MET A 268 3.54 -22.31 2.94
C MET A 268 2.65 -23.18 3.84
N ASN A 269 1.35 -23.06 3.60
CA ASN A 269 0.20 -23.80 4.12
C ASN A 269 0.47 -25.03 5.05
N ASN A 270 0.14 -24.80 6.34
CA ASN A 270 -0.47 -25.64 7.40
C ASN A 270 -0.13 -27.12 7.65
N TYR A 271 0.04 -28.01 6.69
CA TYR A 271 0.13 -29.46 7.00
C TYR A 271 1.53 -29.91 7.46
N ASN A 272 2.59 -29.37 6.84
CA ASN A 272 3.96 -29.82 7.12
C ASN A 272 4.48 -29.41 8.51
N LEU A 273 4.11 -28.23 9.02
CA LEU A 273 4.59 -27.75 10.34
C LEU A 273 3.87 -28.45 11.51
N MET A 274 2.57 -28.73 11.35
CA MET A 274 1.77 -29.47 12.35
C MET A 274 2.12 -30.95 12.38
N SER A 275 2.64 -31.51 11.27
CA SER A 275 3.01 -32.93 11.16
C SER A 275 4.42 -33.27 11.63
N ILE A 276 5.35 -32.29 11.71
CA ILE A 276 6.75 -32.53 12.10
C ILE A 276 6.81 -33.34 13.40
N SER A 277 7.31 -34.56 13.35
CA SER A 277 7.36 -35.45 14.52
C SER A 277 8.79 -35.91 14.84
N SER A 278 9.75 -35.60 13.98
CA SER A 278 11.16 -36.02 14.12
C SER A 278 12.13 -34.92 13.68
N LYS A 279 13.40 -35.06 14.07
CA LYS A 279 14.50 -34.16 13.70
C LYS A 279 14.70 -34.12 12.18
N ASP A 280 14.52 -35.25 11.51
CA ASP A 280 14.73 -35.40 10.07
C ASP A 280 13.63 -34.70 9.26
N GLU A 281 12.38 -34.72 9.73
CA GLU A 281 11.27 -34.00 9.11
C GLU A 281 11.46 -32.48 9.13
N ILE A 282 12.15 -31.94 10.15
CA ILE A 282 12.53 -30.51 10.18
C ILE A 282 13.51 -30.19 9.06
N ASP A 283 14.50 -31.05 8.83
CA ASP A 283 15.53 -30.83 7.81
C ASP A 283 14.95 -30.99 6.39
N VAL A 284 13.90 -31.81 6.22
CA VAL A 284 13.11 -31.87 4.99
C VAL A 284 12.28 -30.60 4.80
N ALA A 285 11.63 -30.10 5.86
CA ALA A 285 10.88 -28.84 5.80
C ALA A 285 11.78 -27.64 5.49
N ILE A 286 12.96 -27.55 6.11
CA ILE A 286 13.95 -26.50 5.82
C ILE A 286 14.43 -26.57 4.36
N ARG A 287 14.65 -27.77 3.81
CA ARG A 287 14.98 -27.96 2.39
C ARG A 287 13.87 -27.50 1.46
N SER A 288 12.60 -27.82 1.76
CA SER A 288 11.48 -27.35 0.95
C SER A 288 11.33 -25.82 0.99
N TYR A 289 11.53 -25.20 2.15
CA TYR A 289 11.60 -23.73 2.25
C TYR A 289 12.74 -23.14 1.43
N LYS A 290 13.94 -23.74 1.47
CA LYS A 290 15.09 -23.29 0.68
C LYS A 290 14.82 -23.36 -0.83
N ASN A 291 14.16 -24.42 -1.28
CA ASN A 291 13.78 -24.60 -2.70
C ASN A 291 12.69 -23.61 -3.15
N ALA A 292 11.79 -23.21 -2.27
CA ALA A 292 10.81 -22.18 -2.60
C ALA A 292 11.38 -20.77 -2.53
N LEU A 293 12.32 -20.54 -1.62
CA LEU A 293 13.14 -19.33 -1.60
C LEU A 293 13.90 -19.19 -2.92
N SER A 294 14.56 -20.24 -3.41
CA SER A 294 15.27 -20.19 -4.71
C SER A 294 14.32 -19.97 -5.88
N LYS A 295 13.19 -20.68 -5.97
CA LYS A 295 12.18 -20.43 -7.02
C LYS A 295 11.61 -19.00 -7.00
N LYS A 296 11.40 -18.42 -5.81
CA LYS A 296 10.91 -17.04 -5.68
C LYS A 296 12.03 -16.02 -5.93
N TYR A 297 13.29 -16.38 -5.66
CA TYR A 297 14.46 -15.59 -6.04
C TYR A 297 14.65 -15.58 -7.55
N ASP A 298 14.62 -16.74 -8.23
CA ASP A 298 14.61 -16.85 -9.69
C ASP A 298 13.47 -16.04 -10.30
N LYS A 299 12.24 -16.12 -9.74
CA LYS A 299 11.13 -15.27 -10.17
C LYS A 299 11.32 -13.78 -9.85
N SER A 300 12.09 -13.41 -8.83
CA SER A 300 12.33 -12.01 -8.46
C SER A 300 13.54 -11.40 -9.16
N GLU A 301 14.47 -12.24 -9.60
CA GLU A 301 15.69 -11.91 -10.34
C GLU A 301 15.38 -11.91 -11.83
N THR A 302 14.53 -12.81 -12.33
CA THR A 302 13.88 -12.63 -13.65
C THR A 302 12.99 -11.40 -13.71
N VAL A 303 12.42 -10.93 -12.59
CA VAL A 303 11.64 -9.67 -12.52
C VAL A 303 12.50 -8.43 -12.21
N LYS A 304 13.73 -8.61 -11.70
CA LYS A 304 14.70 -7.51 -11.47
C LYS A 304 15.73 -7.35 -12.59
N ALA A 305 16.01 -8.41 -13.36
CA ALA A 305 16.92 -8.44 -14.49
C ALA A 305 16.19 -8.55 -15.84
N GLY A 306 14.87 -8.61 -15.85
CA GLY A 306 14.09 -8.59 -17.08
C GLY A 306 12.66 -8.12 -16.82
N THR A 307 12.17 -7.24 -17.68
CA THR A 307 10.84 -7.50 -18.24
C THR A 307 10.81 -8.99 -18.60
N THR A 308 9.75 -9.73 -18.27
CA THR A 308 9.66 -11.14 -18.69
C THR A 308 9.63 -11.19 -20.21
N TYR A 309 10.80 -11.36 -20.83
CA TYR A 309 10.99 -11.56 -22.25
C TYR A 309 10.88 -13.05 -22.51
N ILE A 310 9.86 -13.45 -23.27
CA ILE A 310 9.88 -14.73 -23.96
C ILE A 310 10.68 -14.47 -25.24
N THR A 311 11.97 -14.81 -25.26
CA THR A 311 12.76 -14.73 -26.49
C THR A 311 12.34 -15.89 -27.39
N LEU A 312 11.50 -15.61 -28.38
CA LEU A 312 11.23 -16.54 -29.47
C LEU A 312 12.50 -16.65 -30.33
N LYS A 313 12.93 -17.89 -30.59
CA LYS A 313 14.13 -18.19 -31.39
C LYS A 313 14.08 -17.48 -32.75
N THR A 314 15.19 -16.85 -33.09
CA THR A 314 15.50 -16.23 -34.39
C THR A 314 15.31 -17.22 -35.55
N PRO A 315 14.57 -16.86 -36.62
CA PRO A 315 14.67 -17.55 -37.89
C PRO A 315 15.91 -17.07 -38.66
N GLN A 316 16.63 -18.02 -39.24
CA GLN A 316 17.73 -17.81 -40.17
C GLN A 316 17.27 -17.12 -41.46
N ALA A 317 18.21 -16.41 -42.08
CA ALA A 317 18.07 -15.58 -43.27
C ALA A 317 17.38 -16.23 -44.47
N LEU A 318 16.55 -15.47 -45.20
CA LEU A 318 16.44 -15.59 -46.66
C LEU A 318 15.89 -14.32 -47.33
N VAL A 319 16.78 -13.68 -48.09
CA VAL A 319 16.60 -13.06 -49.42
C VAL A 319 15.44 -12.08 -49.64
N SER A 320 15.84 -10.81 -49.72
CA SER A 320 15.10 -9.74 -50.39
C SER A 320 14.84 -10.07 -51.87
N THR A 321 13.57 -10.03 -52.29
CA THR A 321 13.23 -9.73 -53.69
C THR A 321 12.20 -8.59 -53.70
N ASN A 322 12.56 -7.55 -54.46
CA ASN A 322 11.81 -6.31 -54.62
C ASN A 322 10.51 -6.55 -55.39
N THR A 323 9.41 -5.95 -54.98
CA THR A 323 8.51 -5.26 -55.94
C THR A 323 7.62 -4.23 -55.24
N SER A 324 7.37 -3.17 -55.98
CA SER A 324 6.84 -1.85 -55.62
C SER A 324 5.32 -1.77 -55.41
N SER A 325 4.94 -1.06 -54.35
CA SER A 325 3.81 -0.13 -54.19
C SER A 325 2.57 -0.25 -55.10
N SER A 326 1.43 -0.55 -54.47
CA SER A 326 0.13 0.07 -54.80
C SER A 326 -0.66 0.29 -53.51
N GLU A 327 -1.10 1.52 -53.27
CA GLU A 327 -1.87 1.97 -52.10
C GLU A 327 -3.24 1.31 -52.05
N ILE A 328 -3.33 0.15 -51.41
CA ILE A 328 -4.58 -0.39 -50.86
C ILE A 328 -4.50 -0.13 -49.36
N PRO A 329 -5.52 0.49 -48.71
CA PRO A 329 -5.51 0.57 -47.26
C PRO A 329 -5.46 -0.86 -46.73
N LEU A 330 -4.36 -1.24 -46.06
CA LEU A 330 -4.23 -2.58 -45.47
C LEU A 330 -5.48 -2.83 -44.63
N LYS A 331 -6.19 -3.90 -44.95
CA LYS A 331 -7.33 -4.41 -44.17
C LYS A 331 -6.99 -5.83 -43.78
N PHE A 332 -7.28 -6.18 -42.53
CA PHE A 332 -7.23 -7.56 -42.08
C PHE A 332 -8.22 -8.40 -42.88
N SER A 333 -7.80 -9.56 -43.38
CA SER A 333 -8.60 -10.39 -44.28
C SER A 333 -9.85 -10.92 -43.57
N ASP A 334 -11.02 -10.77 -44.20
CA ASP A 334 -12.30 -11.27 -43.64
C ASP A 334 -12.28 -12.79 -43.42
N SER A 335 -11.58 -13.55 -44.28
CA SER A 335 -11.40 -14.99 -44.09
C SER A 335 -10.58 -15.32 -42.85
N LYS A 336 -9.55 -14.52 -42.54
CA LYS A 336 -8.69 -14.72 -41.36
C LYS A 336 -9.34 -14.22 -40.08
N LYS A 337 -10.26 -13.26 -40.21
CA LYS A 337 -11.15 -12.83 -39.13
C LYS A 337 -12.10 -13.94 -38.69
N GLU A 338 -12.75 -14.62 -39.62
CA GLU A 338 -13.62 -15.76 -39.29
C GLU A 338 -12.84 -16.95 -38.70
N GLU A 339 -11.61 -17.20 -39.20
CA GLU A 339 -10.71 -18.23 -38.65
C GLU A 339 -10.35 -17.93 -37.18
N LEU A 340 -9.99 -16.68 -36.87
CA LEU A 340 -9.66 -16.25 -35.50
C LEU A 340 -10.89 -16.36 -34.58
N ILE A 341 -12.06 -15.93 -35.03
CA ILE A 341 -13.32 -16.02 -34.26
C ILE A 341 -13.66 -17.48 -33.96
N GLY A 342 -13.59 -18.36 -34.97
CA GLY A 342 -13.86 -19.79 -34.79
C GLY A 342 -12.94 -20.45 -33.77
N TYR A 343 -11.63 -20.20 -33.88
CA TYR A 343 -10.64 -20.73 -32.94
C TYR A 343 -10.89 -20.24 -31.50
N MET A 344 -11.31 -18.98 -31.34
CA MET A 344 -11.59 -18.40 -30.04
C MET A 344 -12.87 -18.94 -29.39
N THR A 345 -13.91 -19.17 -30.17
CA THR A 345 -15.14 -19.79 -29.70
C THR A 345 -14.93 -21.26 -29.31
N GLU A 346 -14.17 -22.01 -30.11
CA GLU A 346 -13.94 -23.45 -29.88
C GLU A 346 -12.97 -23.73 -28.72
N HIS A 347 -11.83 -23.03 -28.66
CA HIS A 347 -10.76 -23.36 -27.70
C HIS A 347 -10.76 -22.50 -26.43
N TYR A 348 -11.36 -21.31 -26.46
CA TYR A 348 -11.35 -20.37 -25.33
C TYR A 348 -12.75 -20.06 -24.78
N GLY A 349 -13.80 -20.69 -25.30
CA GLY A 349 -15.18 -20.54 -24.83
C GLY A 349 -15.76 -19.13 -25.03
N ALA A 350 -15.23 -18.39 -26.00
CA ALA A 350 -15.70 -17.04 -26.30
C ALA A 350 -17.11 -17.09 -26.93
N LYS A 351 -18.07 -16.39 -26.32
CA LYS A 351 -19.45 -16.30 -26.83
C LYS A 351 -19.61 -15.23 -27.90
N GLU A 352 -18.87 -14.15 -27.75
CA GLU A 352 -18.81 -13.08 -28.72
C GLU A 352 -17.35 -12.64 -28.88
N VAL A 353 -16.92 -12.42 -30.12
CA VAL A 353 -15.58 -11.97 -30.46
C VAL A 353 -15.69 -10.83 -31.46
N LYS A 354 -15.11 -9.68 -31.12
CA LYS A 354 -15.07 -8.49 -31.95
C LYS A 354 -13.64 -8.19 -32.36
N VAL A 355 -13.36 -8.40 -33.65
CA VAL A 355 -12.06 -8.10 -34.26
C VAL A 355 -12.16 -6.80 -35.05
N THR A 356 -11.33 -5.82 -34.69
CA THR A 356 -11.26 -4.48 -35.29
C THR A 356 -9.84 -4.18 -35.72
N PHE A 357 -9.62 -3.87 -37.00
CA PHE A 357 -8.33 -3.41 -37.49
C PHE A 357 -8.35 -1.89 -37.72
N ILE A 358 -7.44 -1.17 -37.07
CA ILE A 358 -7.26 0.28 -37.21
C ILE A 358 -5.98 0.50 -38.01
N SER A 359 -6.14 0.84 -39.29
CA SER A 359 -5.02 1.23 -40.14
C SER A 359 -4.47 2.58 -39.72
N SER A 360 -3.15 2.74 -39.72
CA SER A 360 -2.53 4.01 -39.36
C SER A 360 -2.37 4.91 -40.59
N SER A 361 -2.64 6.21 -40.42
CA SER A 361 -2.56 7.21 -41.49
C SER A 361 -1.14 7.58 -41.91
N LYS A 362 -0.10 7.05 -41.24
CA LYS A 362 1.31 7.28 -41.58
C LYS A 362 1.97 5.98 -42.06
N PRO A 363 2.74 6.00 -43.17
CA PRO A 363 3.37 4.80 -43.75
C PRO A 363 4.40 4.11 -42.82
N SER A 364 4.87 4.81 -41.79
CA SER A 364 5.86 4.31 -40.81
C SER A 364 5.24 3.78 -39.51
N SER A 365 3.92 3.64 -39.43
CA SER A 365 3.23 3.22 -38.20
C SER A 365 2.40 1.97 -38.46
N THR A 366 2.69 0.97 -37.66
CA THR A 366 2.10 -0.35 -37.71
C THR A 366 0.65 -0.28 -37.21
N GLY A 367 -0.30 -0.72 -38.04
CA GLY A 367 -1.72 -0.73 -37.70
C GLY A 367 -2.00 -1.51 -36.42
N LEU A 368 -3.14 -1.23 -35.77
CA LEU A 368 -3.55 -1.91 -34.54
C LEU A 368 -4.65 -2.93 -34.86
N LEU A 369 -4.38 -4.20 -34.57
CA LEU A 369 -5.40 -5.25 -34.53
C LEU A 369 -5.92 -5.38 -33.09
N ALA A 370 -7.15 -4.97 -32.86
CA ALA A 370 -7.86 -5.10 -31.59
C ALA A 370 -8.81 -6.31 -31.62
N VAL A 371 -8.73 -7.16 -30.62
CA VAL A 371 -9.53 -8.38 -30.46
C VAL A 371 -10.18 -8.35 -29.08
N ASP A 372 -11.46 -8.02 -29.03
CA ASP A 372 -12.25 -8.04 -27.79
C ASP A 372 -13.05 -9.34 -27.75
N TYR A 373 -12.98 -10.11 -26.67
CA TYR A 373 -13.76 -11.34 -26.53
C TYR A 373 -14.47 -11.44 -25.19
N TYR A 374 -15.70 -11.96 -25.25
CA TYR A 374 -16.66 -11.96 -24.16
C TYR A 374 -16.94 -13.38 -23.66
N ILE A 375 -16.90 -13.55 -22.34
CA ILE A 375 -17.08 -14.84 -21.65
C ILE A 375 -18.08 -14.71 -20.47
N ASP A 376 -18.78 -15.80 -20.14
CA ASP A 376 -19.85 -15.80 -19.11
C ASP A 376 -19.32 -15.68 -17.67
N SER A 377 -18.18 -16.28 -17.38
CA SER A 377 -17.60 -16.32 -16.04
C SER A 377 -16.08 -16.38 -16.11
N THR A 378 -15.40 -15.89 -15.08
CA THR A 378 -13.94 -15.84 -15.01
C THR A 378 -13.36 -17.25 -15.17
N PRO A 379 -12.49 -17.50 -16.18
CA PRO A 379 -11.88 -18.80 -16.35
C PRO A 379 -10.97 -19.03 -15.16
N THR A 380 -11.27 -20.06 -14.38
CA THR A 380 -10.48 -20.46 -13.23
C THR A 380 -9.09 -20.91 -13.71
N LYS A 381 -8.09 -20.09 -13.37
CA LYS A 381 -6.63 -20.32 -13.40
C LYS A 381 -5.79 -20.11 -14.68
N ASP A 382 -6.33 -19.93 -15.87
CA ASP A 382 -5.47 -19.78 -17.09
C ASP A 382 -5.75 -18.57 -17.99
N LEU A 383 -6.45 -17.54 -17.50
CA LEU A 383 -6.76 -16.33 -18.29
C LEU A 383 -5.51 -15.64 -18.89
N ASN A 384 -4.41 -15.58 -18.14
CA ASN A 384 -3.14 -15.03 -18.62
C ASN A 384 -2.57 -15.80 -19.84
N ASN A 385 -2.61 -17.14 -19.78
CA ASN A 385 -2.09 -17.99 -20.84
C ASN A 385 -2.98 -17.92 -22.08
N ASN A 386 -4.30 -17.83 -21.89
CA ASN A 386 -5.25 -17.66 -22.99
C ASN A 386 -5.03 -16.34 -23.71
N ILE A 387 -4.91 -15.22 -22.98
CA ILE A 387 -4.62 -13.91 -23.58
C ILE A 387 -3.28 -13.94 -24.33
N ALA A 388 -2.23 -14.57 -23.78
CA ALA A 388 -0.94 -14.70 -24.45
C ALA A 388 -1.04 -15.47 -25.77
N ASN A 389 -1.73 -16.62 -25.77
CA ASN A 389 -1.89 -17.45 -26.96
C ASN A 389 -2.72 -16.75 -28.04
N ILE A 390 -3.76 -16.00 -27.65
CA ILE A 390 -4.58 -15.23 -28.58
C ILE A 390 -3.76 -14.10 -29.21
N VAL A 391 -2.88 -13.43 -28.45
CA VAL A 391 -1.95 -12.42 -29.00
C VAL A 391 -1.04 -13.03 -30.07
N ILE A 392 -0.45 -14.21 -29.80
CA ILE A 392 0.43 -14.91 -30.76
C ILE A 392 -0.33 -15.33 -32.01
N LEU A 393 -1.51 -15.92 -31.84
CA LEU A 393 -2.35 -16.32 -32.97
C LEU A 393 -2.76 -15.12 -33.83
N SER A 394 -3.12 -14.01 -33.18
CA SER A 394 -3.49 -12.76 -33.87
C SER A 394 -2.32 -12.17 -34.64
N GLU A 395 -1.08 -12.32 -34.16
CA GLU A 395 0.13 -11.90 -34.85
C GLU A 395 0.33 -12.71 -36.13
N SER A 396 0.32 -14.04 -36.00
CA SER A 396 0.50 -14.97 -37.13
C SER A 396 -0.53 -14.72 -38.24
N LEU A 397 -1.81 -14.61 -37.89
CA LEU A 397 -2.88 -14.39 -38.87
C LEU A 397 -2.82 -13.00 -39.52
N ALA A 398 -2.27 -12.01 -38.82
CA ALA A 398 -2.08 -10.67 -39.36
C ALA A 398 -0.90 -10.60 -40.33
N GLU A 399 0.21 -11.29 -40.04
CA GLU A 399 1.33 -11.45 -40.97
C GLU A 399 0.89 -12.21 -42.23
N GLU A 400 0.12 -13.29 -42.08
CA GLU A 400 -0.48 -14.03 -43.20
C GLU A 400 -1.45 -13.18 -44.03
N SER A 401 -2.09 -12.18 -43.41
CA SER A 401 -2.94 -11.20 -44.10
C SER A 401 -2.14 -10.09 -44.79
N GLY A 402 -0.81 -10.17 -44.79
CA GLY A 402 0.08 -9.18 -45.41
C GLY A 402 0.32 -7.93 -44.57
N ILE A 403 -0.06 -7.92 -43.28
CA ILE A 403 0.20 -6.81 -42.37
C ILE A 403 1.58 -7.01 -41.75
N LEU A 404 2.54 -6.17 -42.17
CA LEU A 404 3.90 -6.21 -41.63
C LEU A 404 3.94 -5.58 -40.23
N ASN A 405 4.44 -6.34 -39.25
CA ASN A 405 4.70 -5.89 -37.88
C ASN A 405 3.48 -5.27 -37.16
N PRO A 406 2.30 -5.91 -37.06
CA PRO A 406 1.12 -5.30 -36.46
C PRO A 406 1.29 -5.05 -34.95
N ASN A 407 0.73 -3.96 -34.43
CA ASN A 407 0.45 -3.88 -33.01
C ASN A 407 -0.83 -4.67 -32.72
N ILE A 408 -0.88 -5.37 -31.59
CA ILE A 408 -2.01 -6.22 -31.25
C ILE A 408 -2.50 -5.83 -29.87
N SER A 409 -3.82 -5.78 -29.68
CA SER A 409 -4.45 -5.63 -28.38
C SER A 409 -5.57 -6.65 -28.24
N VAL A 410 -5.50 -7.48 -27.21
CA VAL A 410 -6.49 -8.50 -26.89
C VAL A 410 -7.11 -8.16 -25.55
N CYS A 411 -8.42 -7.94 -25.51
CA CYS A 411 -9.14 -7.65 -24.27
C CYS A 411 -10.16 -8.73 -23.96
N ALA A 412 -10.11 -9.24 -22.73
CA ALA A 412 -11.08 -10.18 -22.20
C ALA A 412 -12.11 -9.43 -21.34
N MET A 413 -13.40 -9.63 -21.59
CA MET A 413 -14.49 -9.02 -20.84
C MET A 413 -15.54 -10.04 -20.42
N THR A 414 -16.27 -9.76 -19.34
CA THR A 414 -17.55 -10.44 -19.09
C THR A 414 -18.61 -9.90 -20.05
N ILE A 415 -19.67 -10.68 -20.30
CA ILE A 415 -20.83 -10.22 -21.09
C ILE A 415 -21.46 -8.95 -20.48
N ASP A 416 -21.38 -8.78 -19.17
CA ASP A 416 -21.84 -7.57 -18.45
C ASP A 416 -20.91 -6.36 -18.63
N GLY A 417 -19.85 -6.47 -19.44
CA GLY A 417 -18.93 -5.38 -19.77
C GLY A 417 -17.82 -5.13 -18.73
N THR A 418 -17.56 -6.07 -17.82
CA THR A 418 -16.48 -5.94 -16.84
C THR A 418 -15.16 -6.41 -17.46
N PRO A 419 -14.09 -5.59 -17.48
CA PRO A 419 -12.79 -6.02 -18.00
C PRO A 419 -12.16 -7.05 -17.08
N LEU A 420 -11.68 -8.15 -17.65
CA LEU A 420 -11.03 -9.25 -16.93
C LEU A 420 -9.51 -9.24 -17.13
N GLY A 421 -9.06 -8.81 -18.30
CA GLY A 421 -7.63 -8.69 -18.59
C GLY A 421 -7.37 -8.14 -19.98
N ILE A 422 -6.14 -7.67 -20.19
CA ILE A 422 -5.68 -7.13 -21.46
C ILE A 422 -4.26 -7.63 -21.78
N GLY A 423 -4.03 -7.98 -23.04
CA GLY A 423 -2.73 -8.31 -23.60
C GLY A 423 -2.42 -7.40 -24.77
N ASN A 424 -1.28 -6.72 -24.75
CA ASN A 424 -0.85 -5.86 -25.86
C ASN A 424 0.48 -6.35 -26.41
N TYR A 425 0.66 -6.33 -27.72
CA TYR A 425 1.93 -6.55 -28.39
C TYR A 425 2.32 -5.29 -29.19
N TYR A 426 3.55 -4.84 -28.96
CA TYR A 426 4.12 -3.65 -29.56
C TYR A 426 5.22 -4.05 -30.53
N SER A 427 4.86 -4.13 -31.81
CA SER A 427 5.76 -4.43 -32.93
C SER A 427 7.04 -3.59 -32.97
N SER A 428 6.96 -2.30 -32.61
CA SER A 428 8.09 -1.38 -32.59
C SER A 428 9.19 -1.75 -31.58
N THR A 429 8.84 -2.56 -30.58
CA THR A 429 9.76 -3.00 -29.52
C THR A 429 9.89 -4.51 -29.43
N GLY A 430 9.07 -5.27 -30.17
CA GLY A 430 8.94 -6.72 -30.04
C GLY A 430 8.47 -7.17 -28.65
N LYS A 431 7.76 -6.31 -27.91
CA LYS A 431 7.37 -6.57 -26.51
C LYS A 431 5.88 -6.82 -26.39
N ALA A 432 5.50 -7.82 -25.59
CA ALA A 432 4.14 -8.04 -25.14
C ALA A 432 3.95 -7.64 -23.67
N SER A 433 2.82 -7.03 -23.32
CA SER A 433 2.40 -6.70 -21.96
C SER A 433 1.05 -7.32 -21.67
N ILE A 434 0.96 -8.17 -20.65
CA ILE A 434 -0.32 -8.77 -20.21
C ILE A 434 -0.62 -8.29 -18.79
N SER A 435 -1.81 -7.74 -18.61
CA SER A 435 -2.33 -7.28 -17.33
C SER A 435 -3.70 -7.92 -17.11
N VAL A 436 -3.78 -8.89 -16.21
CA VAL A 436 -5.05 -9.36 -15.66
C VAL A 436 -5.37 -8.50 -14.46
N SER A 437 -6.57 -7.92 -14.44
CA SER A 437 -7.00 -7.12 -13.29
C SER A 437 -7.28 -8.06 -12.12
N ASP A 438 -6.38 -8.09 -11.15
CA ASP A 438 -6.65 -8.69 -9.84
C ASP A 438 -7.65 -7.79 -9.10
N CYS A 439 -8.94 -8.12 -9.18
CA CYS A 439 -9.95 -7.63 -8.24
C CYS A 439 -11.06 -8.68 -8.07
N PRO A 440 -11.72 -8.70 -6.90
CA PRO A 440 -11.90 -9.82 -5.97
C PRO A 440 -12.79 -10.99 -6.42
#